data_AF-A0A355DDG0-F1
#
_entry.id   AF-A0A355DDG0-F1
#
_cell.length_a   1.000
_cell.length_b   1.000
_cell.length_c   1.000
_cell.angle_alpha   90.00
_cell.angle_beta   90.00
_cell.angle_gamma   90.00
#
_symmetry.space_group_name_H-M   'P 1'
#
loop_
_entity.id
_entity.type
_entity.pdbx_description
1 polymer ?
#
loop_
_entity_poly.entity_id
_entity_poly.type
_entity_poly.pdbx_seq_one_letter_code
_entity_poly.pdbx_strand_id
1 'polypeptide(L)'
;PFDADRDGFVMGEGAGILLLEEWDMALERGATILAEVLGGASTADAHHITAPSPGGVGAITCMELAMEEAGIKPADVTHINAHGTSTPLNDMAEAVAVNKLFGA
;
A
#
# COMPACT_ATOMS: atom_id res chain seq x y z
N PRO A 1 12.55 -5.97 6.88
CA PRO A 1 12.26 -4.72 6.13
C PRO A 1 12.69 -3.48 6.92
N PHE A 2 13.15 -2.46 6.21
CA PHE A 2 13.60 -1.14 6.71
C PHE A 2 14.82 -1.14 7.63
N ASP A 3 15.41 -2.30 7.92
CA ASP A 3 16.66 -2.40 8.67
C ASP A 3 17.82 -1.77 7.88
N ALA A 4 18.79 -1.21 8.60
CA ALA A 4 19.98 -0.58 8.01
C ALA A 4 20.81 -1.58 7.18
N ASP A 5 20.85 -2.84 7.61
CA ASP A 5 21.68 -3.91 7.04
C ASP A 5 20.86 -4.88 6.15
N ARG A 6 19.64 -4.49 5.74
CA ARG A 6 18.78 -5.31 4.87
C ARG A 6 19.44 -5.62 3.52
N ASP A 7 19.30 -6.87 3.05
CA ASP A 7 19.98 -7.35 1.85
C ASP A 7 19.09 -8.13 0.86
N GLY A 8 17.78 -8.21 1.12
CA GLY A 8 16.81 -8.84 0.24
C GLY A 8 15.70 -9.56 0.99
N PHE A 9 14.87 -10.30 0.26
CA PHE A 9 13.75 -11.08 0.82
C PHE A 9 14.02 -12.58 0.78
N VAL A 10 13.28 -13.31 1.60
CA VAL A 10 13.20 -14.78 1.56
C VAL A 10 11.87 -15.17 0.93
N MET A 11 11.89 -16.13 0.00
CA MET A 11 10.67 -16.62 -0.64
C MET A 11 9.82 -17.43 0.33
N GLY A 12 8.52 -17.17 0.32
CA GLY A 12 7.51 -17.97 1.03
C GLY A 12 6.34 -18.28 0.10
N GLU A 13 5.60 -19.33 0.43
CA GLU A 13 4.43 -19.77 -0.33
C GLU A 13 3.17 -19.70 0.55
N GLY A 14 2.01 -19.47 -0.07
CA GLY A 14 0.73 -19.39 0.63
C GLY A 14 -0.43 -19.08 -0.33
N ALA A 15 -1.66 -19.22 0.17
CA ALA A 15 -2.88 -18.89 -0.56
C ALA A 15 -3.91 -18.23 0.36
N GLY A 16 -4.71 -17.32 -0.19
CA GLY A 16 -5.80 -16.64 0.49
C GLY A 16 -6.88 -16.22 -0.49
N ILE A 17 -8.12 -16.11 -0.02
CA ILE A 17 -9.28 -15.73 -0.83
C ILE A 17 -10.06 -14.67 -0.05
N LEU A 18 -10.50 -13.63 -0.75
CA LEU A 18 -11.43 -12.62 -0.26
C LEU A 18 -12.69 -12.67 -1.13
N LEU A 19 -13.85 -12.49 -0.50
CA LEU A 19 -15.13 -12.30 -1.20
C LEU A 19 -15.50 -10.82 -1.07
N LEU A 20 -15.67 -10.16 -2.21
CA LEU A 20 -16.07 -8.76 -2.29
C LEU A 20 -17.52 -8.68 -2.77
N GLU A 21 -18.30 -7.83 -2.11
CA GLU A 21 -19.71 -7.59 -2.39
C GLU A 21 -20.01 -6.10 -2.24
N GLU A 22 -21.06 -5.64 -2.90
CA GLU A 22 -21.63 -4.32 -2.65
C GLU A 22 -22.11 -4.22 -1.19
N TRP A 23 -21.81 -3.09 -0.55
CA TRP A 23 -22.06 -2.89 0.87
C TRP A 23 -23.53 -3.12 1.27
N ASP A 24 -24.45 -2.52 0.51
CA ASP A 24 -25.89 -2.62 0.77
C ASP A 24 -26.40 -4.06 0.61
N MET A 25 -25.90 -4.79 -0.38
CA MET A 25 -26.26 -6.21 -0.56
C MET A 25 -25.79 -7.06 0.62
N ALA A 26 -24.56 -6.82 1.09
CA ALA A 26 -24.00 -7.53 2.23
C ALA A 26 -24.83 -7.26 3.51
N LEU A 27 -25.25 -6.01 3.71
CA LEU A 27 -26.14 -5.63 4.82
C LEU A 27 -27.52 -6.29 4.72
N GLU A 28 -28.17 -6.22 3.55
CA GLU A 28 -29.53 -6.76 3.34
C GLU A 28 -29.63 -8.24 3.65
N ARG A 29 -28.61 -9.02 3.27
CA ARG A 29 -28.57 -10.46 3.55
C ARG A 29 -28.01 -10.83 4.92
N GLY A 30 -27.61 -9.84 5.74
CA GLY A 30 -27.02 -10.05 7.06
C GLY A 30 -25.64 -10.73 7.00
N ALA A 31 -24.82 -10.40 6.02
CA ALA A 31 -23.46 -10.91 5.89
C ALA A 31 -22.59 -10.50 7.09
N THR A 32 -21.63 -11.35 7.46
CA THR A 32 -20.54 -10.92 8.36
C THR A 32 -19.54 -10.11 7.57
N ILE A 33 -19.53 -8.80 7.77
CA ILE A 33 -18.62 -7.88 7.09
C ILE A 33 -17.34 -7.76 7.93
N LEU A 34 -16.19 -8.05 7.32
CA LEU A 34 -14.89 -7.99 8.00
C LEU A 34 -14.25 -6.60 7.89
N ALA A 35 -14.38 -5.97 6.73
CA ALA A 35 -13.83 -4.67 6.42
C ALA A 35 -14.54 -4.10 5.17
N GLU A 36 -14.30 -2.81 4.92
CA GLU A 36 -14.73 -2.10 3.72
C GLU A 36 -13.49 -1.70 2.91
N VAL A 37 -13.60 -1.75 1.58
CA VAL A 37 -12.58 -1.20 0.68
C VAL A 37 -13.02 0.20 0.28
N LEU A 38 -12.39 1.22 0.89
CA LEU A 38 -12.77 2.62 0.64
C LEU A 38 -12.25 3.15 -0.70
N GLY A 39 -11.09 2.67 -1.17
CA GLY A 39 -10.48 3.11 -2.43
C GLY A 39 -9.15 2.42 -2.70
N GLY A 40 -8.60 2.64 -3.88
CA GLY A 40 -7.33 2.09 -4.34
C GLY A 40 -6.72 2.89 -5.48
N ALA A 41 -5.47 2.59 -5.81
CA ALA A 41 -4.83 3.20 -6.96
C ALA A 41 -3.77 2.27 -7.53
N SER A 42 -3.44 2.48 -8.80
CA SER A 42 -2.34 1.80 -9.47
C SER A 42 -1.60 2.80 -10.35
N THR A 43 -0.29 2.89 -10.15
CA THR A 43 0.60 3.75 -10.96
C THR A 43 1.70 2.89 -11.59
N ALA A 44 2.47 3.46 -12.50
CA ALA A 44 3.65 2.84 -13.08
C ALA A 44 4.80 3.85 -13.11
N ASP A 45 5.95 3.47 -12.57
CA ASP A 45 7.11 4.37 -12.50
C ASP A 45 7.69 4.72 -13.87
N ALA A 46 7.53 3.82 -14.86
CA ALA A 46 8.10 3.96 -16.21
C ALA A 46 9.60 4.36 -16.24
N HIS A 47 10.34 4.04 -15.18
CA HIS A 47 11.70 4.53 -14.94
C HIS A 47 12.78 3.47 -15.21
N HIS A 48 12.67 2.32 -14.56
CA HIS A 48 13.63 1.22 -14.68
C HIS A 48 12.91 -0.12 -14.54
N ILE A 49 13.49 -1.19 -15.09
CA ILE A 49 12.86 -2.52 -15.12
C ILE A 49 12.64 -3.13 -13.72
N THR A 50 13.50 -2.80 -12.76
CA THR A 50 13.48 -3.38 -11.40
C THR A 50 13.69 -2.36 -10.28
N ALA A 51 13.95 -1.09 -10.61
CA ALA A 51 14.26 -0.08 -9.62
C ALA A 51 13.13 0.96 -9.59
N PRO A 52 12.68 1.38 -8.40
CA PRO A 52 11.68 2.43 -8.29
C PRO A 52 12.25 3.75 -8.80
N SER A 53 11.36 4.65 -9.20
CA SER A 53 11.75 6.02 -9.52
C SER A 53 12.42 6.69 -8.31
N PRO A 54 13.55 7.40 -8.48
CA PRO A 54 14.23 8.10 -7.39
C PRO A 54 13.28 9.00 -6.60
N GLY A 55 13.41 8.99 -5.28
CA GLY A 55 12.55 9.78 -4.39
C GLY A 55 11.15 9.21 -4.16
N GLY A 56 10.85 8.01 -4.66
CA GLY A 56 9.61 7.29 -4.34
C GLY A 56 8.34 7.90 -4.94
N VAL A 57 8.48 8.67 -6.04
CA VAL A 57 7.38 9.45 -6.62
C VAL A 57 6.18 8.60 -6.99
N GLY A 58 6.38 7.42 -7.61
CA GLY A 58 5.25 6.55 -7.98
C GLY A 58 4.48 6.03 -6.77
N ALA A 59 5.18 5.70 -5.68
CA ALA A 59 4.55 5.27 -4.43
C ALA A 59 3.80 6.43 -3.75
N ILE A 60 4.38 7.63 -3.72
CA ILE A 60 3.72 8.84 -3.21
C ILE A 60 2.42 9.10 -3.97
N THR A 61 2.49 9.17 -5.30
CA THR A 61 1.32 9.44 -6.14
C THR A 61 0.27 8.33 -6.03
N CYS A 62 0.69 7.06 -5.92
CA CYS A 62 -0.24 5.96 -5.72
C CYS A 62 -1.00 6.09 -4.39
N MET A 63 -0.30 6.38 -3.30
CA MET A 63 -0.92 6.58 -1.99
C MET A 63 -1.83 7.81 -1.96
N GLU A 64 -1.44 8.93 -2.61
CA GLU A 64 -2.28 10.13 -2.74
C GLU A 64 -3.59 9.84 -3.48
N LEU A 65 -3.52 9.17 -4.64
CA LEU A 65 -4.69 8.81 -5.44
C LEU A 65 -5.61 7.83 -4.70
N ALA A 66 -5.05 6.86 -3.98
CA ALA A 66 -5.84 5.91 -3.21
C ALA A 66 -6.60 6.59 -2.05
N MET A 67 -5.95 7.55 -1.36
CA MET A 67 -6.61 8.35 -0.33
C MET A 67 -7.66 9.30 -0.90
N GLU A 68 -7.40 9.88 -2.08
CA GLU A 68 -8.36 10.71 -2.81
C GLU A 68 -9.62 9.92 -3.18
N GLU A 69 -9.46 8.73 -3.77
CA GLU A 69 -10.60 7.85 -4.09
C GLU A 69 -11.36 7.42 -2.82
N ALA A 70 -10.63 7.12 -1.74
CA ALA A 70 -11.21 6.78 -0.44
C ALA A 70 -11.84 7.96 0.31
N GLY A 71 -11.61 9.21 -0.13
CA GLY A 71 -12.11 10.40 0.55
C GLY A 71 -11.55 10.63 1.96
N ILE A 72 -10.38 10.05 2.27
CA ILE A 72 -9.74 10.14 3.61
C ILE A 72 -8.54 11.08 3.60
N LYS A 73 -8.12 11.51 4.80
CA LYS A 73 -6.91 12.31 5.02
C LYS A 73 -5.80 11.43 5.59
N PRO A 74 -4.53 11.84 5.47
CA PRO A 74 -3.42 11.11 6.08
C PRO A 74 -3.59 10.86 7.58
N ALA A 75 -4.21 11.80 8.31
CA ALA A 75 -4.47 11.66 9.75
C ALA A 75 -5.49 10.57 10.12
N ASP A 76 -6.29 10.10 9.15
CA ASP A 76 -7.25 9.01 9.35
C ASP A 76 -6.56 7.63 9.26
N VAL A 77 -5.33 7.57 8.73
CA VAL A 77 -4.54 6.34 8.59
C VAL A 77 -3.69 6.12 9.83
N THR A 78 -3.96 5.00 10.53
CA THR A 78 -3.24 4.64 11.76
C THR A 78 -2.26 3.48 11.57
N HIS A 79 -2.36 2.76 10.46
CA HIS A 79 -1.53 1.62 10.17
C HIS A 79 -1.26 1.51 8.66
N ILE A 80 -0.02 1.14 8.31
CA ILE A 80 0.42 0.88 6.94
C ILE A 80 1.02 -0.52 6.92
N ASN A 81 0.41 -1.41 6.14
CA ASN A 81 1.00 -2.71 5.83
C ASN A 81 1.88 -2.57 4.58
N ALA A 82 3.16 -2.29 4.82
CA ALA A 82 4.15 -2.06 3.77
C ALA A 82 4.36 -3.27 2.85
N HIS A 83 4.80 -3.01 1.61
CA HIS A 83 5.32 -4.04 0.72
C HIS A 83 6.59 -4.68 1.29
N GLY A 84 7.53 -3.86 1.78
CA GLY A 84 8.59 -4.29 2.70
C GLY A 84 9.45 -5.46 2.22
N THR A 85 9.96 -5.41 1.00
CA THR A 85 10.78 -6.50 0.43
C THR A 85 12.17 -6.60 1.01
N SER A 86 12.57 -5.72 1.92
CA SER A 86 13.92 -5.71 2.51
C SER A 86 15.02 -5.49 1.47
N THR A 87 14.67 -5.00 0.27
CA THR A 87 15.65 -4.62 -0.74
C THR A 87 16.07 -3.16 -0.53
N PRO A 88 17.35 -2.80 -0.74
CA PRO A 88 17.84 -1.47 -0.40
C PRO A 88 17.05 -0.33 -1.04
N LEU A 89 16.77 -0.43 -2.35
CA LEU A 89 16.09 0.64 -3.10
C LEU A 89 14.59 0.70 -2.83
N ASN A 90 13.90 -0.45 -2.74
CA ASN A 90 12.44 -0.47 -2.60
C ASN A 90 12.01 0.01 -1.21
N ASP A 91 12.62 -0.52 -0.15
CA ASP A 91 12.31 -0.10 1.22
C ASP A 91 12.66 1.37 1.45
N MET A 92 13.71 1.90 0.79
CA MET A 92 14.04 3.32 0.86
C MET A 92 12.97 4.18 0.17
N ALA A 93 12.53 3.80 -1.03
CA ALA A 93 11.46 4.51 -1.74
C ALA A 93 10.14 4.49 -0.96
N GLU A 94 9.79 3.35 -0.38
CA GLU A 94 8.61 3.18 0.47
C GLU A 94 8.70 4.02 1.75
N ALA A 95 9.84 4.02 2.45
CA ALA A 95 10.03 4.84 3.64
C ALA A 95 9.95 6.35 3.33
N VAL A 96 10.49 6.80 2.20
CA VAL A 96 10.37 8.20 1.75
C VAL A 96 8.91 8.56 1.46
N ALA A 97 8.17 7.69 0.78
CA ALA A 97 6.76 7.92 0.49
C ALA A 97 5.91 8.00 1.76
N VAL A 98 6.09 7.05 2.68
CA VAL A 98 5.39 7.00 3.96
C VAL A 98 5.72 8.24 4.79
N ASN A 99 7.00 8.62 4.92
CA ASN A 99 7.39 9.79 5.69
C ASN A 99 6.86 11.09 5.06
N LYS A 100 6.83 11.20 3.73
CA LYS A 100 6.30 12.39 3.06
C LYS A 100 4.79 12.60 3.29
N LEU A 101 4.01 11.52 3.33
CA LEU A 101 2.55 11.61 3.45
C LEU A 101 2.05 11.57 4.89
N PHE A 102 2.71 10.81 5.75
CA PHE A 102 2.27 10.51 7.11
C PHE A 102 3.27 10.93 8.19
N GLY A 103 4.46 11.42 7.80
CA GLY A 103 5.45 11.95 8.75
C GLY A 103 4.99 13.28 9.36
N ALA A 104 5.40 13.52 10.60
CA ALA A 104 5.14 14.76 11.34
C ALA A 104 6.13 15.88 10.99
#